data_AF-A0A7J4R733-F1
#
_entry.id   AF-A0A7J4R733-F1
#
_cell.length_a   1.000
_cell.length_b   1.000
_cell.length_c   1.000
_cell.angle_alpha   90.00
_cell.angle_beta   90.00
_cell.angle_gamma   90.00
#
_symmetry.space_group_name_H-M   'P 1'
#
loop_
_entity.id
_entity.type
_entity.pdbx_description
1 polymer ?
#
loop_
_entity_poly.entity_id
_entity_poly.type
_entity_poly.pdbx_seq_one_letter_code
_entity_poly.pdbx_strand_id
1 'polypeptide(L)'
;MERNHGLWHFKEKSADRLWHKSAIGKPAEGGGLHMNTVELLFCVNHRNIIPPKGSLIVDELEENPNFLVQYAAMEALRIPGNKVVLNIDQWSSNYDFEKNSWAMRW
;
A
#
# COMPACT_ATOMS: atom_id res chain seq x y z
N MET A 1 -3.49 8.82 -11.17
CA MET A 1 -3.84 7.79 -10.17
C MET A 1 -5.27 8.04 -9.76
N GLU A 2 -6.09 6.99 -9.70
CA GLU A 2 -7.51 7.06 -9.35
C GLU A 2 -7.78 6.16 -8.15
N ARG A 3 -8.68 6.57 -7.24
CA ARG A 3 -9.05 5.81 -6.05
C ARG A 3 -10.41 5.14 -6.29
N ASN A 4 -10.47 3.82 -6.13
CA ASN A 4 -11.69 3.02 -6.24
C ASN A 4 -11.77 2.07 -5.05
N HIS A 5 -12.88 2.11 -4.30
CA HIS A 5 -13.11 1.26 -3.12
C HIS A 5 -11.92 1.23 -2.13
N GLY A 6 -11.38 2.41 -1.79
CA GLY A 6 -10.26 2.55 -0.86
C GLY A 6 -8.87 2.23 -1.43
N LEU A 7 -8.76 1.89 -2.72
CA LEU A 7 -7.52 1.50 -3.36
C LEU A 7 -7.13 2.42 -4.51
N TRP A 8 -5.84 2.70 -4.63
CA TRP A 8 -5.27 3.52 -5.69
C TRP A 8 -4.79 2.65 -6.85
N HIS A 9 -5.24 2.94 -8.07
CA HIS A 9 -4.73 2.29 -9.28
C HIS A 9 -3.55 3.04 -9.87
N PHE A 10 -2.39 2.40 -9.84
CA PHE A 10 -1.11 2.88 -10.34
C PHE A 10 -0.70 2.13 -11.61
N LYS A 11 -0.71 2.82 -12.76
CA LYS A 11 -0.50 2.21 -14.10
C LYS A 11 0.89 2.46 -14.70
N GLU A 12 1.83 2.99 -13.93
CA GLU A 12 3.15 3.30 -14.48
C GLU A 12 4.02 2.05 -14.62
N LYS A 13 5.06 2.13 -15.46
CA LYS A 13 6.00 1.03 -15.74
C LYS A 13 6.73 0.51 -14.49
N SER A 14 6.80 1.31 -13.42
CA SER A 14 7.41 0.92 -12.15
C SER A 14 6.55 -0.03 -11.32
N ALA A 15 5.26 -0.21 -11.67
CA ALA A 15 4.32 -1.11 -10.98
C ALA A 15 4.87 -2.53 -10.80
N ASP A 16 5.37 -3.14 -11.89
CA ASP A 16 5.91 -4.50 -11.87
C ASP A 16 7.10 -4.63 -10.90
N ARG A 17 7.98 -3.61 -10.89
CA ARG A 17 9.13 -3.60 -9.99
C ARG A 17 8.70 -3.47 -8.53
N LEU A 18 7.71 -2.63 -8.23
CA LEU A 18 7.18 -2.46 -6.87
C LEU A 18 6.60 -3.78 -6.34
N TRP A 19 5.83 -4.49 -7.16
CA TRP A 19 5.30 -5.80 -6.80
C TRP A 19 6.41 -6.85 -6.67
N HIS A 20 7.15 -7.15 -7.75
CA HIS A 20 8.07 -8.28 -7.77
C HIS A 20 9.27 -8.15 -6.83
N LYS A 21 9.73 -6.92 -6.55
CA LYS A 21 10.90 -6.70 -5.68
C LYS A 21 10.52 -6.33 -4.25
N SER A 22 9.40 -5.63 -4.05
CA SER A 22 9.08 -5.03 -2.74
C SER A 22 7.79 -5.57 -2.11
N ALA A 23 7.04 -6.43 -2.80
CA ALA A 23 5.73 -6.93 -2.36
C ALA A 23 4.80 -5.76 -1.94
N ILE A 24 4.83 -4.67 -2.73
CA ILE A 24 3.94 -3.52 -2.56
C ILE A 24 2.71 -3.72 -3.41
N GLY A 25 1.53 -3.49 -2.83
CA GLY A 25 0.26 -3.52 -3.52
C GLY A 25 -0.17 -4.92 -3.98
N LYS A 26 -1.07 -4.96 -4.95
CA LYS A 26 -1.52 -6.16 -5.65
C LYS A 26 -1.66 -5.88 -7.15
N PRO A 27 -1.18 -6.77 -8.05
CA PRO A 27 -1.38 -6.59 -9.48
C PRO A 27 -2.87 -6.43 -9.83
N ALA A 28 -3.19 -5.44 -10.66
CA ALA A 28 -4.54 -5.18 -11.12
C ALA A 28 -4.85 -5.97 -12.41
N GLU A 29 -6.10 -6.40 -12.57
CA GLU A 29 -6.57 -6.96 -13.84
C GLU A 29 -6.50 -5.86 -14.92
N GLY A 30 -5.96 -6.20 -16.10
CA GLY A 30 -5.68 -5.21 -17.14
C GLY A 30 -4.41 -4.37 -16.92
N GLY A 31 -3.61 -4.69 -15.91
CA GLY A 31 -2.27 -4.15 -15.69
C GLY A 31 -2.20 -3.01 -14.67
N GLY A 32 -0.97 -2.75 -14.21
CA GLY A 32 -0.69 -1.84 -13.11
C GLY A 32 -0.86 -2.49 -11.74
N LEU A 33 -0.95 -1.66 -10.71
CA LEU A 33 -0.90 -2.05 -9.32
C LEU A 33 -2.01 -1.35 -8.52
N HIS A 34 -2.75 -2.09 -7.72
CA HIS A 34 -3.59 -1.55 -6.66
C HIS A 34 -2.77 -1.38 -5.39
N MET A 35 -2.86 -0.21 -4.75
CA MET A 35 -2.21 0.07 -3.47
C MET A 35 -3.23 0.61 -2.47
N ASN A 36 -3.13 0.18 -1.22
CA ASN A 36 -3.75 0.91 -0.13
C ASN A 36 -3.02 2.26 0.08
N THR A 37 -3.69 3.26 0.66
CA THR A 37 -3.09 4.58 0.91
C THR A 37 -1.82 4.52 1.77
N VAL A 38 -1.69 3.58 2.71
CA VAL A 38 -0.45 3.36 3.50
C VAL A 38 0.73 3.01 2.59
N GLU A 39 0.50 2.13 1.61
CA GLU A 39 1.51 1.73 0.65
C GLU A 39 1.84 2.84 -0.34
N LEU A 40 0.81 3.57 -0.80
CA LEU A 40 0.98 4.70 -1.68
C LEU A 40 1.81 5.80 -1.02
N LEU A 41 1.51 6.15 0.24
CA LEU A 41 2.27 7.17 0.96
C LEU A 41 3.74 6.76 1.14
N PHE A 42 4.00 5.47 1.44
CA PHE A 42 5.36 4.95 1.47
C PHE A 42 6.07 5.13 0.13
N CYS A 43 5.39 4.82 -0.97
CA CYS A 43 5.96 4.98 -2.30
C CYS A 43 6.19 6.45 -2.71
N VAL A 44 5.31 7.36 -2.30
CA VAL A 44 5.49 8.80 -2.51
C VAL A 44 6.76 9.28 -1.81
N ASN A 45 6.96 8.87 -0.55
CA ASN A 45 8.10 9.33 0.25
C ASN A 45 9.42 8.63 -0.08
N HIS A 46 9.38 7.35 -0.49
CA HIS A 46 10.59 6.51 -0.57
C HIS A 46 10.83 5.86 -1.95
N ARG A 47 9.96 6.07 -2.94
CA ARG A 47 10.05 5.43 -4.26
C ARG A 47 9.85 6.39 -5.43
N ASN A 48 9.88 7.70 -5.18
CA ASN A 48 9.72 8.77 -6.19
C ASN A 48 8.41 8.65 -6.99
N ILE A 49 7.34 8.19 -6.35
CA ILE A 49 6.00 8.20 -6.96
C ILE A 49 5.38 9.58 -6.76
N ILE A 50 4.78 10.12 -7.82
CA ILE A 50 4.05 11.39 -7.74
C ILE A 50 2.74 11.15 -6.98
N PRO A 51 2.44 11.93 -5.92
CA PRO A 51 1.18 11.78 -5.19
C PRO A 51 -0.03 12.11 -6.08
N PRO A 52 -1.19 11.51 -5.83
CA PRO A 52 -2.42 11.91 -6.51
C PRO A 52 -2.77 13.36 -6.16
N LYS A 53 -3.57 14.00 -7.02
CA LYS A 53 -4.12 15.33 -6.72
C LYS A 53 -5.09 15.23 -5.53
N GLY A 54 -5.14 16.28 -4.71
CA GLY A 54 -6.03 16.33 -3.54
C GLY A 54 -5.27 16.15 -2.23
N SER A 55 -6.01 15.85 -1.15
CA SER A 55 -5.47 15.79 0.21
C SER A 55 -5.42 14.36 0.72
N LEU A 56 -4.56 13.53 0.10
CA LEU A 56 -4.40 12.09 0.40
C LEU A 56 -4.48 11.75 1.89
N ILE A 57 -3.76 12.49 2.73
CA ILE A 57 -3.65 12.22 4.18
C ILE A 57 -4.95 12.58 4.90
N VAL A 58 -5.56 13.72 4.57
CA VAL A 58 -6.80 14.17 5.23
C VAL A 58 -7.94 13.22 4.85
N ASP A 59 -8.07 12.92 3.55
CA ASP A 59 -9.12 12.04 3.04
C ASP A 59 -9.01 10.63 3.65
N GLU A 60 -7.80 10.11 3.83
CA GLU A 60 -7.60 8.78 4.44
C GLU A 60 -7.84 8.79 5.96
N LEU A 61 -7.53 9.89 6.66
CA LEU A 61 -7.80 10.01 8.10
C LEU A 61 -9.29 9.99 8.43
N GLU A 62 -10.14 10.43 7.51
CA GLU A 62 -11.60 10.39 7.67
C GLU A 62 -12.14 8.94 7.63
N GLU A 63 -11.50 8.05 6.87
CA GLU A 63 -11.94 6.67 6.67
C GLU A 63 -11.18 5.66 7.56
N ASN A 64 -9.91 5.93 7.86
CA ASN A 64 -9.01 5.05 8.58
C ASN A 64 -8.29 5.81 9.70
N PRO A 65 -8.86 5.85 10.92
CA PRO A 65 -8.24 6.52 12.07
C PRO A 65 -6.86 5.98 12.45
N ASN A 66 -6.54 4.74 12.05
CA ASN A 66 -5.25 4.11 12.33
C ASN A 66 -4.18 4.41 11.27
N PHE A 67 -4.51 5.16 10.21
CA PHE A 67 -3.67 5.39 9.05
C PHE A 67 -2.24 5.84 9.41
N LEU A 68 -2.09 6.84 10.28
CA LEU A 68 -0.76 7.36 10.64
C LEU A 68 0.08 6.34 11.41
N VAL A 69 -0.54 5.55 12.29
CA VAL A 69 0.16 4.49 13.04
C VAL A 69 0.58 3.35 12.11
N GLN A 70 -0.30 2.97 11.19
CA GLN A 70 -0.01 1.98 10.14
C GLN A 70 1.13 2.46 9.23
N TYR A 71 1.12 3.73 8.83
CA TYR A 71 2.21 4.32 8.05
C TYR A 71 3.53 4.33 8.82
N ALA A 72 3.53 4.75 10.09
CA ALA A 72 4.74 4.74 10.92
C ALA A 72 5.32 3.32 11.05
N ALA A 73 4.48 2.31 11.27
CA ALA A 73 4.89 0.92 11.29
C ALA A 73 5.40 0.42 9.93
N MET A 74 4.72 0.77 8.83
CA MET A 74 5.12 0.46 7.46
C MET A 74 6.52 0.99 7.17
N GLU A 75 6.75 2.27 7.46
CA GLU A 75 8.01 2.96 7.20
C GLU A 75 9.14 2.37 8.04
N ALA A 76 8.93 2.21 9.35
CA ALA A 76 9.92 1.65 10.27
C ALA A 76 10.36 0.23 9.87
N LEU A 77 9.45 -0.59 9.35
CA LEU A 77 9.76 -1.95 8.91
C LEU A 77 10.38 -1.98 7.51
N ARG A 78 9.93 -1.14 6.58
CA ARG A 78 10.42 -1.18 5.19
C ARG A 78 11.75 -0.48 4.96
N ILE A 79 12.09 0.57 5.71
CA ILE A 79 13.40 1.24 5.61
C ILE A 79 14.57 0.26 5.76
N PRO A 80 14.62 -0.63 6.77
CA PRO A 80 15.69 -1.62 6.91
C PRO A 80 15.58 -2.80 5.94
N GLY A 81 14.60 -2.82 5.04
CA GLY A 81 14.49 -3.80 3.96
C GLY A 81 13.50 -4.94 4.20
N ASN A 82 12.69 -4.92 5.27
CA ASN A 82 11.63 -5.91 5.43
C ASN A 82 10.53 -5.71 4.38
N LYS A 83 9.83 -6.78 4.03
CA LYS A 83 8.59 -6.70 3.28
C LYS A 83 7.43 -6.66 4.28
N VAL A 84 6.41 -5.87 3.93
CA VAL A 84 5.18 -5.74 4.70
C VAL A 84 4.05 -5.96 3.72
N VAL A 85 3.21 -6.96 3.99
CA VAL A 85 2.03 -7.29 3.18
C VAL A 85 0.81 -7.01 4.03
N LEU A 86 -0.12 -6.21 3.51
CA LEU A 86 -1.30 -5.80 4.25
C LEU A 86 -2.34 -6.91 4.34
N ASN A 87 -3.00 -7.01 5.49
CA ASN A 87 -4.17 -7.86 5.72
C ASN A 87 -5.43 -7.07 5.38
N ILE A 88 -5.78 -7.00 4.09
CA ILE A 88 -6.98 -6.32 3.62
C ILE A 88 -7.79 -7.26 2.75
N ASP A 89 -9.12 -7.19 2.85
CA ASP A 89 -10.04 -8.14 2.20
C ASP A 89 -9.84 -8.23 0.68
N GLN A 90 -9.45 -7.12 0.05
CA GLN A 90 -9.20 -7.07 -1.38
C GLN A 90 -7.97 -7.89 -1.78
N TRP A 91 -7.02 -8.11 -0.86
CA TRP A 91 -5.84 -8.94 -1.06
C TRP A 91 -6.23 -10.38 -0.77
N SER A 92 -7.06 -10.97 -1.64
CA SER A 92 -7.30 -12.42 -1.63
C SER A 92 -5.95 -13.16 -1.59
N SER A 93 -5.59 -13.69 -0.44
CA SER A 93 -4.30 -14.32 -0.25
C SER A 93 -4.47 -15.56 0.61
N ASN A 94 -3.69 -16.58 0.31
CA ASN A 94 -3.63 -17.81 1.11
C ASN A 94 -2.70 -17.64 2.32
N TYR A 95 -2.43 -16.38 2.71
CA TYR A 95 -1.56 -16.08 3.84
C TYR A 95 -2.36 -16.21 5.13
N ASP A 96 -1.80 -16.93 6.09
CA ASP A 96 -2.38 -17.09 7.41
C ASP A 96 -2.02 -15.86 8.27
N PHE A 97 -2.83 -14.81 8.14
CA PHE A 97 -2.70 -13.62 8.96
C PHE A 97 -3.24 -13.88 10.37
N GLU A 98 -2.57 -13.34 11.39
CA GLU A 98 -3.16 -13.30 12.73
C GLU A 98 -4.40 -12.39 12.67
N LYS A 99 -5.50 -12.84 13.28
CA LYS A 99 -6.84 -12.25 13.13
C LYS A 99 -6.91 -10.74 13.43
N ASN A 100 -6.08 -10.25 14.33
CA ASN A 100 -6.05 -8.86 14.77
C ASN A 100 -4.83 -8.10 14.23
N SER A 101 -4.06 -8.73 13.34
CA SER A 101 -2.94 -8.09 12.65
C SER A 101 -3.43 -7.35 11.40
N TRP A 102 -2.94 -6.12 11.23
CA TRP A 102 -3.22 -5.30 10.04
C TRP A 102 -2.31 -5.64 8.85
N ALA A 103 -1.18 -6.31 9.12
CA ALA A 103 -0.18 -6.66 8.14
C ALA A 103 0.72 -7.79 8.66
N MET A 104 1.40 -8.46 7.73
CA MET A 104 2.43 -9.47 7.98
C MET A 104 3.78 -8.91 7.56
N ARG A 105 4.81 -9.22 8.36
CA ARG A 105 6.20 -8.93 8.01
C ARG A 105 6.86 -10.19 7.43
N TRP A 106 7.55 -10.03 6.31
CA TRP A 106 8.42 -11.04 5.71
C TRP A 106 9.86 -10.52 5.61
#